data_AF-A0A2V8R312-F1
#
_entry.id   AF-A0A2V8R312-F1
#
_cell.length_a   1.000
_cell.length_b   1.000
_cell.length_c   1.000
_cell.angle_alpha   90.00
_cell.angle_beta   90.00
_cell.angle_gamma   90.00
#
_symmetry.space_group_name_H-M   'P 1'
#
loop_
_entity.id
_entity.type
_entity.pdbx_description
1 polymer ?
#
loop_
_entity_poly.entity_id
_entity_poly.type
_entity_poly.pdbx_seq_one_letter_code
_entity_poly.pdbx_strand_id
1 'polypeptide(L)'
;MIKLIMEGKPDAITDLRDEFERKIRNREWKIDMLMKTDTLQDSLDKYRAKIAGSARNRAAAYELALASGRNYKPGDQVSYYIKATPKKVAAYEAAKLASDFDPQNRDENVDYYVAKLDELVKKFSGLTAAASAPKQESLAL
;
A
#
# COMPACT_ATOMS: atom_id res chain seq x y z
N MET A 1 3.72 -6.73 -12.51
CA MET A 1 4.42 -5.64 -13.24
C MET A 1 5.88 -5.99 -13.56
N ILE A 2 6.82 -6.03 -12.60
CA ILE A 2 8.25 -6.29 -12.88
C ILE A 2 8.47 -7.54 -13.74
N LYS A 3 7.82 -8.66 -13.40
CA LYS A 3 7.87 -9.90 -14.20
C LYS A 3 7.51 -9.68 -15.68
N LEU A 4 6.44 -8.95 -15.97
CA LEU A 4 6.01 -8.65 -17.35
C LEU A 4 7.00 -7.74 -18.08
N ILE A 5 7.58 -6.76 -17.37
CA ILE A 5 8.63 -5.89 -17.93
C ILE A 5 9.86 -6.74 -18.30
N MET A 6 10.28 -7.66 -17.43
CA MET A 6 11.42 -8.55 -17.69
C MET A 6 11.14 -9.57 -18.81
N GLU A 7 9.88 -9.97 -18.99
CA GLU A 7 9.44 -10.81 -20.11
C GLU A 7 9.26 -10.03 -21.42
N GLY A 8 9.52 -8.72 -21.45
CA GLY A 8 9.35 -7.89 -22.64
C GLY A 8 7.88 -7.69 -23.05
N LYS A 9 6.95 -7.78 -22.09
CA LYS A 9 5.50 -7.61 -22.29
C LYS A 9 4.98 -6.38 -21.54
N PRO A 10 5.48 -5.16 -21.82
CA PRO A 10 5.01 -3.95 -21.14
C PRO A 10 3.52 -3.67 -21.43
N ASP A 11 3.01 -4.06 -22.60
CA ASP A 11 1.61 -3.82 -23.00
C ASP A 11 0.61 -4.61 -22.13
N ALA A 12 1.02 -5.79 -21.65
CA ALA A 12 0.20 -6.63 -20.76
C ALA A 12 0.05 -6.04 -19.33
N ILE A 13 0.73 -4.92 -19.02
CA ILE A 13 0.59 -4.24 -17.72
C ILE A 13 -0.79 -3.58 -17.60
N THR A 14 -1.35 -3.08 -18.71
CA THR A 14 -2.70 -2.49 -18.72
C THR A 14 -3.74 -3.56 -18.37
N ASP A 15 -3.71 -4.71 -19.04
CA ASP A 15 -4.61 -5.82 -18.77
C ASP A 15 -4.50 -6.32 -17.32
N LEU A 16 -3.26 -6.42 -16.81
CA LEU A 16 -3.01 -6.80 -15.41
C LEU A 16 -3.60 -5.78 -14.43
N ARG A 17 -3.47 -4.48 -14.74
CA ARG A 17 -4.03 -3.41 -13.93
C ARG A 17 -5.56 -3.48 -13.91
N ASP A 18 -6.19 -3.70 -15.05
CA ASP A 18 -7.65 -3.77 -15.16
C ASP A 18 -8.20 -5.02 -14.46
N GLU A 19 -7.50 -6.15 -14.56
CA GLU A 19 -7.84 -7.35 -13.80
C GLU A 19 -7.80 -7.09 -12.29
N PHE A 20 -6.76 -6.39 -11.82
CA PHE A 20 -6.58 -6.10 -10.40
C PHE A 20 -7.63 -5.10 -9.91
N GLU A 21 -7.91 -4.04 -10.66
CA GLU A 21 -8.99 -3.11 -10.33
C GLU A 21 -10.33 -3.84 -10.22
N ARG A 22 -10.67 -4.68 -11.20
CA ARG A 22 -11.91 -5.47 -11.18
C ARG A 22 -12.02 -6.32 -9.91
N LYS A 23 -10.95 -7.04 -9.54
CA LYS A 23 -10.94 -7.88 -8.33
C LYS A 23 -11.10 -7.07 -7.04
N ILE A 24 -10.49 -5.88 -6.97
CA ILE A 24 -10.63 -4.98 -5.82
C ILE A 24 -12.08 -4.46 -5.75
N ARG A 25 -12.64 -3.99 -6.87
CA ARG A 25 -14.01 -3.45 -6.94
C ARG A 25 -15.08 -4.49 -6.65
N ASN A 26 -14.92 -5.69 -7.19
CA ASN A 26 -15.80 -6.82 -6.94
C ASN A 26 -15.60 -7.45 -5.56
N ARG A 27 -14.66 -6.94 -4.76
CA ARG A 27 -14.33 -7.48 -3.44
C ARG A 27 -13.95 -8.96 -3.50
N GLU A 28 -13.32 -9.39 -4.58
CA GLU A 28 -12.87 -10.78 -4.75
C GLU A 28 -11.61 -11.07 -3.90
N TRP A 29 -10.85 -10.03 -3.58
CA TRP A 29 -9.66 -10.17 -2.73
C TRP A 29 -10.00 -10.22 -1.25
N LYS A 30 -9.28 -11.10 -0.54
CA LYS A 30 -9.19 -11.12 0.91
C LYS A 30 -8.44 -9.89 1.41
N ILE A 31 -8.72 -9.49 2.66
CA ILE A 31 -8.03 -8.35 3.26
C ILE A 31 -6.53 -8.54 3.34
N ASP A 32 -6.05 -9.79 3.42
CA ASP A 32 -4.63 -10.13 3.45
C ASP A 32 -3.85 -9.60 2.24
N MET A 33 -4.53 -9.44 1.09
CA MET A 33 -3.94 -8.89 -0.14
C MET A 33 -3.93 -7.36 -0.16
N LEU A 34 -4.71 -6.71 0.70
CA LEU A 34 -4.90 -5.26 0.76
C LEU A 34 -4.27 -4.63 2.00
N MET A 35 -4.08 -5.42 3.06
CA MET A 35 -3.49 -4.94 4.30
C MET A 35 -2.02 -4.59 4.10
N LYS A 36 -1.56 -3.63 4.88
CA LYS A 36 -0.16 -3.27 5.02
C LYS A 36 0.33 -3.72 6.38
N THR A 37 1.54 -4.29 6.41
CA THR A 37 2.22 -4.68 7.64
C THR A 37 3.46 -3.83 7.79
N ASP A 38 3.50 -3.02 8.85
CA ASP A 38 4.66 -2.20 9.19
C ASP A 38 5.29 -2.69 10.50
N THR A 39 6.61 -2.61 10.59
CA THR A 39 7.35 -2.92 11.82
C THR A 39 7.64 -1.65 12.61
N LEU A 40 7.29 -1.64 13.89
CA LEU A 40 7.59 -0.53 14.79
C LEU A 40 9.10 -0.47 15.04
N GLN A 41 9.71 0.66 14.71
CA GLN A 41 11.16 0.89 14.82
C GLN A 41 11.52 1.56 16.16
N ASP A 42 10.64 2.44 16.63
CA ASP A 42 10.79 3.14 17.90
C ASP A 42 9.74 2.64 18.90
N SER A 43 9.98 2.85 20.20
CA SER A 43 8.94 2.74 21.22
C SER A 43 7.84 3.77 20.98
N LEU A 44 6.62 3.48 21.44
CA LEU A 44 5.48 4.39 21.34
C LEU A 44 5.74 5.78 21.97
N ASP A 45 6.46 5.85 23.08
CA ASP A 45 6.81 7.13 23.72
C ASP A 45 7.77 7.97 22.90
N LYS A 46 8.84 7.35 22.37
CA LYS A 46 9.75 8.00 21.41
C LYS A 46 9.01 8.50 20.17
N TYR A 47 8.06 7.72 19.66
CA TYR A 47 7.21 8.16 18.55
C TYR A 47 6.39 9.40 18.91
N ARG A 48 5.69 9.40 20.05
CA ARG A 48 4.92 10.55 20.54
C ARG A 48 5.78 11.81 20.68
N ALA A 49 6.97 11.67 21.26
CA ALA A 49 7.93 12.77 21.37
C ALA A 49 8.35 13.33 20.01
N LYS A 50 8.62 12.46 19.02
CA LYS A 50 8.96 12.88 17.64
C LYS A 50 7.80 13.59 16.94
N ILE A 51 6.55 13.15 17.15
CA ILE A 51 5.36 13.83 16.62
C ILE A 51 5.20 15.21 17.26
N ALA A 52 5.31 15.30 18.59
CA ALA A 52 5.18 16.56 19.32
C ALA A 52 6.27 17.58 18.94
N GLY A 53 7.50 17.11 18.68
CA GLY A 53 8.60 17.93 18.20
C GLY A 53 8.63 18.14 16.67
N SER A 54 7.58 17.74 15.94
CA SER A 54 7.50 17.84 14.47
C SER A 54 8.68 17.17 13.71
N ALA A 55 9.40 16.25 14.36
CA ALA A 55 10.53 15.54 13.79
C ALA A 55 10.10 14.32 12.94
N ARG A 56 8.80 13.98 12.93
CA ARG A 56 8.24 12.87 12.18
C ARG A 56 6.78 13.13 11.82
N ASN A 57 6.32 12.58 10.69
CA ASN A 57 4.91 12.52 10.33
C ASN A 57 4.17 11.38 11.03
N ARG A 58 2.86 11.55 11.23
CA ARG A 58 2.00 10.50 11.79
C ARG A 58 1.97 9.26 10.90
N ALA A 59 1.99 8.09 11.52
CA ALA A 59 2.03 6.81 10.85
C ALA A 59 0.93 5.89 11.39
N ALA A 60 0.11 5.34 10.48
CA ALA A 60 -1.02 4.48 10.79
C ALA A 60 -0.68 3.36 11.80
N ALA A 61 0.44 2.65 11.59
CA ALA A 61 0.90 1.59 12.48
C ALA A 61 1.10 2.05 13.93
N TYR A 62 1.67 3.23 14.13
CA TYR A 62 1.90 3.78 15.47
C TYR A 62 0.61 4.32 16.08
N GLU A 63 -0.22 5.01 15.31
CA GLU A 63 -1.53 5.49 15.78
C GLU A 63 -2.42 4.32 16.23
N LEU A 64 -2.43 3.22 15.46
CA LEU A 64 -3.17 2.00 15.82
C LEU A 64 -2.58 1.30 17.03
N ALA A 65 -1.25 1.19 17.11
CA ALA A 65 -0.59 0.62 18.28
C ALA A 65 -0.93 1.43 19.56
N LEU A 66 -0.89 2.76 19.47
CA LEU A 66 -1.29 3.67 20.56
C LEU A 66 -2.76 3.50 20.95
N ALA A 67 -3.67 3.41 19.97
CA ALA A 67 -5.10 3.28 20.22
C ALA A 67 -5.49 1.91 20.77
N SER A 68 -4.73 0.85 20.47
CA SER A 68 -5.02 -0.52 20.90
C SER A 68 -4.88 -0.76 22.41
N GLY A 69 -4.14 0.11 23.12
CA GLY A 69 -3.78 -0.10 24.52
C GLY A 69 -2.82 -1.28 24.77
N ARG A 70 -2.39 -2.00 23.73
CA ARG A 70 -1.44 -3.11 23.84
C ARG A 70 -0.02 -2.58 24.05
N ASN A 71 0.79 -3.33 24.79
CA ASN A 71 2.18 -2.99 25.05
C ASN A 71 3.08 -3.38 23.86
N TYR A 72 2.96 -2.62 22.77
CA TYR A 72 3.80 -2.79 21.58
C TYR A 72 5.25 -2.37 21.84
N LYS A 73 6.20 -3.17 21.38
CA LYS A 73 7.64 -2.97 21.49
C LYS A 73 8.27 -2.70 20.11
N PRO A 74 9.45 -2.06 20.08
CA PRO A 74 10.26 -2.03 18.87
C PRO A 74 10.50 -3.45 18.35
N GLY A 75 10.32 -3.66 17.05
CA GLY A 75 10.34 -4.97 16.40
C GLY A 75 8.96 -5.59 16.19
N ASP A 76 7.93 -5.13 16.89
CA ASP A 76 6.58 -5.66 16.70
C ASP A 76 5.98 -5.21 15.36
N GLN A 77 5.18 -6.09 14.77
CA GLN A 77 4.48 -5.84 13.52
C GLN A 77 3.04 -5.40 13.78
N VAL A 78 2.60 -4.41 13.01
CA VAL A 78 1.22 -3.93 12.99
C VAL A 78 0.68 -4.09 11.57
N SER A 79 -0.25 -5.02 11.41
CA SER A 79 -0.99 -5.23 10.17
C SER A 79 -2.30 -4.44 10.20
N TYR A 80 -2.54 -3.63 9.17
CA TYR A 80 -3.68 -2.73 9.11
C TYR A 80 -4.18 -2.53 7.68
N TYR A 81 -5.43 -2.13 7.54
CA TYR A 81 -6.05 -1.77 6.27
C TYR A 81 -6.74 -0.40 6.37
N ILE A 82 -7.12 0.17 5.23
CA ILE A 82 -7.80 1.46 5.17
C ILE A 82 -9.29 1.22 5.01
N LYS A 83 -10.08 1.69 5.98
CA LYS A 83 -11.54 1.59 5.95
C LYS A 83 -12.17 2.75 5.19
N ALA A 84 -13.35 2.52 4.64
CA ALA A 84 -14.14 3.58 4.03
C ALA A 84 -14.59 4.58 5.11
N THR A 85 -14.50 5.87 4.80
CA THR A 85 -14.92 6.94 5.69
C THR A 85 -15.90 7.86 4.96
N PRO A 86 -16.94 8.40 5.62
CA PRO A 86 -17.90 9.30 4.99
C PRO A 86 -17.26 10.59 4.46
N LYS A 87 -16.17 11.02 5.10
CA LYS A 87 -15.37 12.18 4.70
C LYS A 87 -13.97 11.72 4.31
N LYS A 88 -13.33 12.44 3.39
CA LYS A 88 -11.93 12.22 3.04
C LYS A 88 -11.05 12.62 4.22
N VAL A 89 -10.44 11.64 4.88
CA VAL A 89 -9.54 11.83 6.01
C VAL A 89 -8.13 11.34 5.66
N ALA A 90 -7.15 11.64 6.51
CA ALA A 90 -5.82 11.13 6.29
C ALA A 90 -5.81 9.59 6.42
N ALA A 91 -4.96 8.91 5.65
CA ALA A 91 -4.93 7.45 5.65
C ALA A 91 -4.64 6.85 7.03
N TYR A 92 -3.86 7.54 7.88
CA TYR A 92 -3.61 7.08 9.25
C TYR A 92 -4.85 7.16 10.16
N GLU A 93 -5.81 8.04 9.87
CA GLU A 93 -7.07 8.16 10.63
C GLU A 93 -8.12 7.16 10.16
N ALA A 94 -8.10 6.80 8.87
CA ALA A 94 -8.94 5.75 8.30
C ALA A 94 -8.36 4.33 8.49
N ALA A 95 -7.20 4.20 9.13
CA ALA A 95 -6.58 2.90 9.34
C ALA A 95 -7.33 2.08 10.40
N LYS A 96 -7.38 0.77 10.22
CA LYS A 96 -7.95 -0.19 11.18
C LYS A 96 -7.08 -1.45 11.22
N LEU A 97 -6.97 -2.08 12.39
CA LEU A 97 -6.18 -3.31 12.53
C LEU A 97 -6.76 -4.41 11.65
N ALA A 98 -5.89 -5.16 10.97
CA ALA A 98 -6.31 -6.29 10.15
C ALA A 98 -7.00 -7.39 10.98
N SER A 99 -6.67 -7.50 12.28
CA SER A 99 -7.36 -8.39 13.22
C SER A 99 -8.82 -8.05 13.44
N ASP A 100 -9.21 -6.80 13.18
CA ASP A 100 -10.56 -6.28 13.41
C ASP A 100 -11.38 -6.27 12.11
N PHE A 101 -10.86 -6.88 11.05
CA PHE A 101 -11.56 -7.04 9.79
C PHE A 101 -12.68 -8.07 9.92
N ASP A 102 -13.89 -7.69 9.49
CA ASP A 102 -15.04 -8.57 9.44
C ASP A 102 -15.35 -8.94 7.97
N PRO A 103 -15.13 -10.20 7.55
CA PRO A 103 -15.44 -10.65 6.19
C PRO A 103 -16.92 -10.59 5.81
N GLN A 104 -17.84 -10.56 6.79
CA GLN A 104 -19.28 -10.42 6.55
C GLN A 104 -19.69 -8.96 6.42
N ASN A 105 -19.02 -8.05 7.15
CA ASN A 105 -19.27 -6.61 7.15
C ASN A 105 -18.04 -5.83 6.66
N ARG A 106 -17.74 -6.03 5.37
CA ARG A 106 -16.55 -5.52 4.70
C ARG A 106 -16.52 -3.98 4.60
N ASP A 107 -15.67 -3.35 5.40
CA ASP A 107 -15.53 -1.90 5.50
C ASP A 107 -14.28 -1.33 4.79
N GLU A 108 -13.57 -2.11 3.97
CA GLU A 108 -12.38 -1.63 3.25
C GLU A 108 -12.71 -0.53 2.22
N ASN A 109 -11.78 0.41 2.07
CA ASN A 109 -11.89 1.52 1.12
C ASN A 109 -11.42 1.10 -0.27
N VAL A 110 -12.35 0.55 -1.06
CA VAL A 110 -12.11 0.12 -2.46
C VAL A 110 -11.44 1.23 -3.28
N ASP A 111 -11.96 2.46 -3.25
CA ASP A 111 -11.44 3.55 -4.07
C ASP A 111 -10.02 3.97 -3.66
N TYR A 112 -9.69 3.90 -2.38
CA TYR A 112 -8.33 4.12 -1.90
C TYR A 112 -7.35 3.10 -2.51
N TYR A 113 -7.73 1.82 -2.54
CA TYR A 113 -6.88 0.76 -3.07
C TYR A 113 -6.73 0.82 -4.59
N VAL A 114 -7.80 1.18 -5.31
CA VAL A 114 -7.72 1.43 -6.76
C VAL A 114 -6.81 2.63 -7.05
N ALA A 115 -6.96 3.74 -6.32
CA ALA A 115 -6.07 4.89 -6.49
C ALA A 115 -4.59 4.54 -6.21
N LYS A 116 -4.34 3.65 -5.24
CA LYS A 116 -2.99 3.15 -4.96
C LYS A 116 -2.44 2.26 -6.07
N LEU A 117 -3.30 1.47 -6.71
CA LEU A 117 -2.93 0.69 -7.89
C LEU A 117 -2.54 1.63 -9.05
N ASP A 118 -3.29 2.70 -9.28
CA ASP A 118 -3.00 3.69 -10.33
C ASP A 118 -1.68 4.43 -10.07
N GLU A 119 -1.44 4.85 -8.82
CA GLU A 119 -0.16 5.42 -8.40
C GLU A 119 1.00 4.44 -8.65
N LEU A 120 0.79 3.15 -8.39
CA LEU A 120 1.80 2.12 -8.57
C LEU A 120 2.13 1.97 -10.07
N VAL A 121 1.12 1.84 -10.93
CA VAL A 121 1.32 1.75 -12.38
C VAL A 121 2.03 2.99 -12.93
N LYS A 122 1.64 4.19 -12.46
CA LYS A 122 2.31 5.44 -12.84
C LYS A 122 3.81 5.46 -12.46
N LYS A 123 4.21 4.82 -11.36
CA LYS A 123 5.64 4.72 -11.00
C LYS A 123 6.41 3.79 -11.93
N PHE A 124 5.75 2.78 -12.49
CA PHE A 124 6.37 1.84 -13.43
C PHE A 124 6.35 2.33 -14.88
N SER A 125 5.61 3.38 -15.23
CA SER A 125 5.55 3.89 -16.61
C SER A 125 6.91 4.35 -17.16
N GLY A 126 7.80 4.87 -16.30
CA GLY A 126 9.17 5.22 -16.71
C GLY A 126 10.00 4.00 -17.10
N LEU A 127 9.76 2.84 -16.48
CA LEU A 127 10.45 1.59 -16.78
C LEU A 127 9.89 0.92 -18.04
N THR A 128 8.59 1.05 -18.29
CA THR A 128 7.98 0.53 -19.52
C THR A 128 8.45 1.32 -20.74
N ALA A 129 8.52 2.66 -20.66
CA ALA A 129 9.03 3.49 -21.74
C ALA A 129 10.50 3.18 -22.12
N ALA A 130 11.35 2.89 -21.13
CA ALA A 130 12.74 2.50 -21.34
C ALA A 130 12.88 1.09 -21.93
N ALA A 131 12.00 0.15 -21.56
CA ALA A 131 11.97 -1.20 -22.12
C ALA A 131 11.46 -1.25 -23.58
N SER A 132 10.68 -0.24 -23.99
CA SER A 132 10.20 -0.06 -25.37
C SER A 132 11.21 0.64 -26.29
N ALA A 133 12.33 1.16 -25.76
CA ALA A 133 13.35 1.80 -26.58
C ALA A 133 14.09 0.77 -27.43
N PRO A 134 14.44 1.07 -28.70
CA PRO A 134 15.13 0.13 -29.56
C PRO A 134 16.46 -0.28 -28.94
N LYS A 135 16.73 -1.59 -28.98
CA LYS A 135 17.95 -2.26 -28.53
C LYS A 135 19.17 -1.47 -29.05
N GLN A 136 20.00 -0.96 -28.13
CA GLN A 136 21.21 -0.21 -28.48
C GLN A 136 21.98 -0.91 -29.60
N GLU A 137 22.30 -0.16 -30.64
CA GLU A 137 23.05 -0.63 -31.80
C GLU A 137 24.32 -1.35 -31.34
N SER A 138 24.49 -2.57 -31.82
CA SER A 138 25.75 -3.29 -31.70
C SER A 138 26.83 -2.49 -32.42
N LEU A 139 27.81 -1.95 -31.69
CA LEU A 139 29.08 -1.54 -32.29
C LEU A 139 29.69 -2.78 -32.96
N ALA A 140 29.62 -2.83 -34.28
CA ALA A 140 30.49 -3.67 -35.08
C ALA A 140 31.90 -3.04 -35.05
N LEU A 141 32.91 -3.88 -34.76
CA LEU A 141 34.33 -3.54 -34.72
C LEU A 141 34.85 -2.98 -36.05
#